data_AF-A0A1H0SXP3-F1
#
_entry.id   AF-A0A1H0SXP3-F1
#
_cell.length_a   1.000
_cell.length_b   1.000
_cell.length_c   1.000
_cell.angle_alpha   90.00
_cell.angle_beta   90.00
_cell.angle_gamma   90.00
#
_symmetry.space_group_name_H-M   'P 1'
#
loop_
_entity.id
_entity.type
_entity.pdbx_description
1 polymer ?
#
loop_
_entity_poly.entity_id
_entity_poly.type
_entity_poly.pdbx_seq_one_letter_code
_entity_poly.pdbx_strand_id
1 'polypeptide(L)'
;MALKTERPGEAATSSEPLFSISQGRKMSMNAAIFITTGRPMAIDPSLNAINALIAAHQAAYAIDEAAWLAVSKIEDSEAIRGIKFPSVHVGRKLLGRDGHRNDVWEPIYVYSVEDIDYHIDIHLCSALAMCGNREDWKELERRKYEAKRAEHKANLAIQKAEQKRVEDGSGYTDALEAARATNAEVKKIERAIVAFVPQSLAAAVRLASFACENLDGNSYFEEKDLLAVLASIGRARSCD
;
A
#
# COMPACT_ATOMS: atom_id res chain seq x y z
N MET A 1 39.44 -48.07 -5.68
CA MET A 1 38.22 -48.88 -5.63
C MET A 1 37.34 -48.44 -6.78
N ALA A 2 37.25 -49.27 -7.81
CA ALA A 2 36.34 -49.07 -8.94
C ALA A 2 34.94 -49.56 -8.55
N LEU A 3 33.90 -48.91 -9.11
CA LEU A 3 32.79 -49.60 -9.75
C LEU A 3 32.06 -48.60 -10.67
N LYS A 4 32.26 -48.82 -11.97
CA LYS A 4 31.33 -48.43 -13.05
C LYS A 4 30.04 -49.22 -12.89
N THR A 5 28.91 -48.61 -13.27
CA THR A 5 27.88 -49.27 -14.08
C THR A 5 27.21 -48.24 -14.99
N GLU A 6 27.19 -48.57 -16.28
CA GLU A 6 26.61 -47.88 -17.45
C GLU A 6 25.06 -48.05 -17.45
N ARG A 7 24.23 -47.03 -17.78
CA ARG A 7 23.40 -46.79 -19.03
C ARG A 7 22.59 -48.01 -19.57
N PRO A 8 21.56 -47.92 -20.47
CA PRO A 8 20.79 -46.81 -21.11
C PRO A 8 19.24 -47.08 -21.29
N GLY A 9 18.52 -46.19 -22.02
CA GLY A 9 17.23 -46.45 -22.75
C GLY A 9 15.94 -46.19 -21.94
N GLU A 10 14.79 -45.72 -22.43
CA GLU A 10 14.21 -45.41 -23.75
C GLU A 10 12.94 -44.55 -23.47
N ALA A 11 12.75 -43.43 -24.18
CA ALA A 11 11.66 -43.18 -25.13
C ALA A 11 10.20 -42.98 -24.58
N ALA A 12 9.68 -41.81 -24.97
CA ALA A 12 8.32 -41.55 -25.48
C ALA A 12 7.21 -41.03 -24.53
N THR A 13 6.36 -40.18 -25.17
CA THR A 13 4.99 -39.74 -24.82
C THR A 13 4.88 -38.64 -23.76
N SER A 14 4.67 -37.39 -24.16
CA SER A 14 3.36 -36.77 -24.43
C SER A 14 2.36 -36.91 -23.27
N SER A 15 2.23 -35.85 -22.47
CA SER A 15 0.96 -35.48 -21.81
C SER A 15 1.05 -34.07 -21.21
N GLU A 16 0.56 -33.08 -21.95
CA GLU A 16 -0.44 -32.15 -21.37
C GLU A 16 -1.63 -33.01 -20.87
N PRO A 17 -2.48 -32.60 -19.89
CA PRO A 17 -3.13 -31.28 -19.76
C PRO A 17 -3.28 -30.85 -18.27
N LEU A 18 -3.84 -29.71 -17.83
CA LEU A 18 -5.23 -29.25 -17.93
C LEU A 18 -5.33 -27.84 -17.31
N PHE A 19 -5.62 -26.83 -18.11
CA PHE A 19 -6.69 -25.87 -17.78
C PHE A 19 -7.34 -25.48 -19.12
N SER A 20 -8.27 -26.33 -19.51
CA SER A 20 -9.23 -26.12 -20.58
C SER A 20 -10.44 -25.36 -20.04
N ILE A 21 -11.27 -24.88 -20.98
CA ILE A 21 -12.54 -24.16 -20.85
C ILE A 21 -12.30 -22.63 -20.91
N SER A 22 -12.21 -22.03 -22.10
CA SER A 22 -13.34 -21.66 -23.01
C SER A 22 -14.26 -20.62 -22.35
N GLN A 23 -14.69 -19.51 -22.93
CA GLN A 23 -15.05 -19.14 -24.31
C GLN A 23 -14.88 -17.61 -24.38
N GLY A 24 -14.35 -17.00 -25.45
CA GLY A 24 -15.08 -16.94 -26.70
C GLY A 24 -16.47 -16.29 -26.53
N ARG A 25 -16.59 -15.10 -25.91
CA ARG A 25 -17.83 -14.32 -25.93
C ARG A 25 -18.07 -13.81 -27.35
N LYS A 26 -18.64 -14.69 -28.19
CA LYS A 26 -19.31 -14.31 -29.43
C LYS A 26 -20.40 -13.31 -29.06
N MET A 27 -20.27 -12.08 -29.53
CA MET A 27 -21.37 -11.12 -29.55
C MET A 27 -22.43 -11.65 -30.52
N SER A 28 -23.36 -12.46 -30.01
CA SER A 28 -24.59 -12.80 -30.70
C SER A 28 -25.54 -11.61 -30.55
N MET A 29 -25.70 -10.86 -31.64
CA MET A 29 -26.89 -10.07 -31.89
C MET A 29 -28.09 -11.02 -31.96
N ASN A 30 -28.97 -10.95 -30.98
CA ASN A 30 -30.35 -11.40 -31.13
C ASN A 30 -31.26 -10.23 -30.77
N ALA A 31 -31.68 -9.50 -31.80
CA ALA A 31 -32.75 -8.53 -31.74
C ALA A 31 -34.08 -9.30 -31.59
N ALA A 32 -34.53 -9.49 -30.35
CA ALA A 32 -35.92 -9.80 -30.07
C ALA A 32 -36.65 -8.47 -29.86
N ILE A 33 -37.24 -7.94 -30.93
CA ILE A 33 -38.16 -6.79 -30.86
C ILE A 33 -39.47 -7.33 -30.29
N PHE A 34 -39.64 -7.23 -28.97
CA PHE A 34 -40.94 -7.31 -28.34
C PHE A 34 -41.63 -5.95 -28.55
N ILE A 35 -42.53 -5.85 -29.52
CA ILE A 35 -43.45 -4.71 -29.64
C ILE A 35 -44.52 -4.90 -28.57
N THR A 36 -44.20 -4.52 -27.34
CA THR A 36 -45.22 -4.21 -26.34
C THR A 36 -45.64 -2.77 -26.55
N THR A 37 -46.88 -2.55 -26.97
CA THR A 37 -47.55 -1.25 -26.89
C THR A 37 -47.73 -0.89 -25.41
N GLY A 38 -46.68 -0.32 -24.83
CA GLY A 38 -46.64 0.19 -23.46
C GLY A 38 -46.02 1.57 -23.47
N ARG A 39 -46.54 2.46 -22.63
CA ARG A 39 -46.16 3.87 -22.40
C ARG A 39 -44.67 4.16 -22.68
N PRO A 40 -44.31 5.36 -23.17
CA PRO A 40 -42.90 5.77 -23.22
C PRO A 40 -42.31 5.52 -21.83
N MET A 41 -41.32 4.61 -21.74
CA MET A 41 -40.58 4.39 -20.52
C MET A 41 -40.01 5.74 -20.13
N ALA A 42 -40.58 6.36 -19.11
CA ALA A 42 -39.93 7.47 -18.44
C ALA A 42 -38.58 6.93 -17.99
N ILE A 43 -37.52 7.47 -18.58
CA ILE A 43 -36.15 7.18 -18.20
C ILE A 43 -36.07 7.45 -16.70
N ASP A 44 -35.83 6.41 -15.88
CA ASP A 44 -35.70 6.54 -14.43
C ASP A 44 -34.46 7.41 -14.13
N PRO A 45 -34.65 8.68 -13.71
CA PRO A 45 -33.54 9.60 -13.53
C PRO A 45 -32.62 9.15 -12.39
N SER A 46 -33.16 8.46 -11.39
CA SER A 46 -32.40 7.94 -10.25
C SER A 46 -31.51 6.78 -10.68
N LEU A 47 -32.05 5.83 -11.46
CA LEU A 47 -31.27 4.72 -11.99
C LEU A 47 -30.15 5.22 -12.93
N ASN A 48 -30.42 6.21 -13.76
CA ASN A 48 -29.39 6.82 -14.61
C ASN A 48 -28.31 7.53 -13.81
N ALA A 49 -28.68 8.27 -12.76
CA ALA A 49 -27.72 8.98 -11.92
C ALA A 49 -26.76 8.02 -11.21
N ILE A 50 -27.26 6.93 -10.62
CA ILE A 50 -26.37 5.94 -9.99
C ILE A 50 -25.51 5.20 -11.02
N ASN A 51 -26.05 4.86 -12.19
CA ASN A 51 -25.25 4.23 -13.25
C ASN A 51 -24.14 5.17 -13.76
N ALA A 52 -24.39 6.47 -13.84
CA ALA A 52 -23.38 7.46 -14.20
C ALA A 52 -22.26 7.54 -13.14
N LEU A 53 -22.62 7.51 -11.85
CA LEU A 53 -21.62 7.48 -10.76
C LEU A 53 -20.78 6.20 -10.79
N ILE A 54 -21.41 5.03 -11.00
CA ILE A 54 -20.69 3.76 -11.09
C ILE A 54 -19.78 3.71 -12.32
N ALA A 55 -20.24 4.21 -13.47
CA ALA A 55 -19.40 4.31 -14.67
C ALA A 55 -18.20 5.24 -14.44
N ALA A 56 -18.41 6.37 -13.76
CA ALA A 56 -17.33 7.27 -13.38
C ALA A 56 -16.35 6.62 -12.40
N HIS A 57 -16.84 5.84 -11.43
CA HIS A 57 -16.01 5.07 -10.51
C HIS A 57 -15.14 4.06 -11.25
N GLN A 58 -15.71 3.26 -12.14
CA GLN A 58 -14.97 2.28 -12.94
C GLN A 58 -13.88 2.93 -13.80
N ALA A 59 -14.20 4.06 -14.44
CA ALA A 59 -13.22 4.80 -15.24
C ALA A 59 -12.09 5.37 -14.37
N ALA A 60 -12.42 5.95 -13.21
CA ALA A 60 -11.42 6.48 -12.28
C ALA A 60 -10.54 5.37 -11.68
N TYR A 61 -11.14 4.22 -11.37
CA TYR A 61 -10.43 3.08 -10.80
C TYR A 61 -9.43 2.48 -11.79
N ALA A 62 -9.80 2.36 -13.08
CA ALA A 62 -8.86 1.91 -14.12
C ALA A 62 -7.65 2.86 -14.28
N ILE A 63 -7.87 4.17 -14.10
CA ILE A 63 -6.79 5.17 -14.12
C ILE A 63 -5.92 5.03 -12.87
N ASP A 64 -6.52 4.84 -11.70
CA ASP A 64 -5.81 4.63 -10.44
C ASP A 64 -4.94 3.36 -10.47
N GLU A 65 -5.48 2.24 -10.95
CA GLU A 65 -4.75 1.00 -11.12
C GLU A 65 -3.54 1.19 -12.06
N ALA A 66 -3.73 1.88 -13.19
CA ALA A 66 -2.62 2.17 -14.11
C ALA A 66 -1.55 3.05 -13.47
N ALA A 67 -1.92 4.01 -12.62
CA ALA A 67 -0.99 4.87 -11.89
C ALA A 67 -0.20 4.07 -10.85
N TRP A 68 -0.85 3.22 -10.06
CA TRP A 68 -0.17 2.35 -9.09
C TRP A 68 0.73 1.30 -9.76
N LEU A 69 0.34 0.77 -10.92
CA LEU A 69 1.21 -0.09 -11.73
C LEU A 69 2.46 0.65 -12.23
N ALA A 70 2.36 1.95 -12.53
CA ALA A 70 3.53 2.75 -12.88
C ALA A 70 4.48 2.92 -11.69
N VAL A 71 3.94 3.17 -10.49
CA VAL A 71 4.73 3.22 -9.24
C VAL A 71 5.45 1.90 -9.00
N SER A 72 4.74 0.77 -9.05
CA SER A 72 5.30 -0.55 -8.81
C SER A 72 6.45 -0.90 -9.78
N LYS A 73 6.34 -0.51 -11.06
CA LYS A 73 7.44 -0.70 -12.03
C LYS A 73 8.71 0.08 -11.66
N ILE A 74 8.57 1.24 -11.03
CA ILE A 74 9.71 2.05 -10.57
C ILE A 74 10.30 1.43 -9.29
N GLU A 75 9.47 0.94 -8.37
CA GLU A 75 9.92 0.24 -7.16
C GLU A 75 10.73 -1.02 -7.48
N ASP A 76 10.31 -1.76 -8.51
CA ASP A 76 11.00 -2.95 -9.00
C ASP A 76 12.31 -2.64 -9.74
N SER A 77 12.60 -1.36 -10.03
CA SER A 77 13.84 -0.96 -10.70
C SER A 77 15.07 -1.18 -9.81
N GLU A 78 16.21 -1.49 -10.43
CA GLU A 78 17.48 -1.66 -9.70
C GLU A 78 17.91 -0.39 -8.94
N ALA A 79 17.51 0.78 -9.45
CA ALA A 79 17.81 2.08 -8.84
C ALA A 79 17.15 2.24 -7.47
N ILE A 80 15.89 1.83 -7.32
CA ILE A 80 15.15 1.90 -6.05
C ILE A 80 15.48 0.70 -5.15
N ARG A 81 15.57 -0.51 -5.71
CA ARG A 81 15.83 -1.74 -4.95
C ARG A 81 17.18 -1.72 -4.21
N GLY A 82 18.15 -0.97 -4.73
CA GLY A 82 19.47 -0.79 -4.13
C GLY A 82 19.51 0.22 -2.97
N ILE A 83 18.44 0.99 -2.74
CA ILE A 83 18.41 2.00 -1.68
C ILE A 83 18.39 1.30 -0.32
N LYS A 84 19.35 1.63 0.53
CA LYS A 84 19.34 1.23 1.93
C LYS A 84 18.45 2.18 2.72
N PHE A 85 17.58 1.62 3.57
CA PHE A 85 16.80 2.42 4.51
C PHE A 85 17.73 3.28 5.38
N PRO A 86 17.52 4.62 5.44
CA PRO A 86 18.34 5.52 6.22
C PRO A 86 18.38 5.10 7.68
N SER A 87 19.57 4.83 8.19
CA SER A 87 19.78 4.39 9.57
C SER A 87 21.13 4.82 10.09
N VAL A 88 21.20 5.06 11.40
CA VAL A 88 22.42 5.45 12.07
C VAL A 88 22.71 4.49 13.20
N HIS A 89 23.96 4.06 13.30
CA HIS A 89 24.46 3.26 14.41
C HIS A 89 24.77 4.18 15.60
N VAL A 90 24.00 4.04 16.69
CA VAL A 90 24.09 4.92 17.88
C VAL A 90 24.73 4.25 19.10
N GLY A 91 24.91 2.93 19.06
CA GLY A 91 25.48 2.18 20.17
C GLY A 91 25.41 0.68 19.95
N ARG A 92 25.72 -0.09 20.98
CA ARG A 92 25.73 -1.55 20.94
C ARG A 92 25.08 -2.16 22.17
N LYS A 93 24.43 -3.30 21.99
CA LYS A 93 23.81 -4.11 23.03
C LYS A 93 24.66 -5.37 23.26
N LEU A 94 24.94 -5.69 24.52
CA LEU A 94 25.61 -6.95 24.85
C LEU A 94 24.60 -8.10 24.75
N LEU A 95 24.88 -9.10 23.92
CA LEU A 95 24.05 -10.31 23.81
C LEU A 95 24.48 -11.40 24.78
N GLY A 96 25.76 -11.43 25.15
CA GLY A 96 26.32 -12.45 26.04
C GLY A 96 27.79 -12.72 25.73
N ARG A 97 28.24 -13.94 26.01
CA ARG A 97 29.60 -14.40 25.70
C ARG A 97 29.57 -15.61 24.78
N ASP A 98 30.53 -15.67 23.86
CA ASP A 98 30.73 -16.84 23.00
C ASP A 98 31.41 -18.02 23.76
N GLY A 99 31.60 -19.14 23.07
CA GLY A 99 32.28 -20.33 23.62
C GLY A 99 33.76 -20.11 23.99
N HIS A 100 34.34 -18.99 23.57
CA HIS A 100 35.71 -18.57 23.88
C HIS A 100 35.75 -17.48 24.98
N ARG A 101 34.61 -17.18 25.61
CA ARG A 101 34.43 -16.15 26.64
C ARG A 101 34.62 -14.71 26.14
N ASN A 102 34.54 -14.46 24.84
CA ASN A 102 34.52 -13.10 24.30
C ASN A 102 33.09 -12.54 24.38
N ASP A 103 32.98 -11.25 24.67
CA ASP A 103 31.69 -10.54 24.68
C ASP A 103 31.15 -10.37 23.24
N VAL A 104 29.91 -10.79 23.02
CA VAL A 104 29.20 -10.68 21.73
C VAL A 104 28.29 -9.46 21.77
N TRP A 105 28.50 -8.54 20.83
CA TRP A 105 27.79 -7.27 20.74
C TRP A 105 26.93 -7.20 19.49
N GLU A 106 25.73 -6.64 19.64
CA GLU A 106 24.81 -6.31 18.54
C GLU A 106 24.74 -4.78 18.35
N PRO A 107 24.91 -4.26 17.13
CA PRO A 107 24.76 -2.84 16.86
C PRO A 107 23.30 -2.40 16.99
N ILE A 108 23.09 -1.22 17.56
CA ILE A 108 21.78 -0.56 17.66
C ILE A 108 21.68 0.45 16.52
N TYR A 109 20.77 0.19 15.60
CA TYR A 109 20.42 1.11 14.52
C TYR A 109 19.13 1.84 14.84
N VAL A 110 19.09 3.13 14.52
CA VAL A 110 17.91 3.99 14.67
C VAL A 110 17.57 4.67 13.36
N TYR A 111 16.30 5.00 13.20
CA TYR A 111 15.71 5.47 11.92
C TYR A 111 15.09 6.87 12.03
N SER A 112 14.96 7.40 13.25
CA SER A 112 14.33 8.68 13.56
C SER A 112 15.24 9.58 14.39
N VAL A 113 14.93 10.87 14.42
CA VAL A 113 15.67 11.86 15.22
C VAL A 113 15.36 11.66 16.71
N GLU A 114 14.11 11.29 16.99
CA GLU A 114 13.56 11.01 18.30
C GLU A 114 14.27 9.81 18.94
N ASP A 115 14.51 8.74 18.17
CA ASP A 115 15.26 7.57 18.64
C ASP A 115 16.74 7.90 18.89
N ILE A 116 17.35 8.75 18.05
CA ILE A 116 18.72 9.23 18.29
C ILE A 116 18.78 9.96 19.64
N ASP A 117 17.83 10.88 19.88
CA ASP A 117 17.76 11.63 21.12
C ASP A 117 17.57 10.72 22.33
N TYR A 118 16.63 9.77 22.25
CA TYR A 118 16.37 8.79 23.29
C TYR A 118 17.62 7.97 23.66
N HIS A 119 18.31 7.42 22.67
CA HIS A 119 19.50 6.60 22.92
C HIS A 119 20.67 7.42 23.45
N ILE A 120 20.88 8.62 22.92
CA ILE A 120 21.91 9.53 23.42
C ILE A 120 21.64 9.93 24.87
N ASP A 121 20.38 10.22 25.23
CA ASP A 121 20.00 10.60 26.60
C ASP A 121 20.24 9.47 27.60
N ILE A 122 19.92 8.22 27.23
CA ILE A 122 20.22 7.04 28.07
C ILE A 122 21.73 6.89 28.30
N HIS A 123 22.52 7.02 27.23
CA HIS A 123 23.97 6.89 27.33
C HIS A 123 24.60 8.05 28.11
N LEU A 124 24.12 9.28 27.93
CA LEU A 124 24.53 10.44 28.69
C LEU A 124 24.18 10.28 30.18
N CYS A 125 22.95 9.86 30.52
CA CYS A 125 22.57 9.59 31.90
C CYS A 125 23.52 8.60 32.57
N SER A 126 23.85 7.52 31.87
CA SER A 126 24.79 6.49 32.35
C SER A 126 26.21 7.07 32.53
N ALA A 127 26.68 7.88 31.60
CA ALA A 127 28.00 8.51 31.69
C ALA A 127 28.08 9.50 32.85
N LEU A 128 27.05 10.34 33.03
CA LEU A 128 26.98 11.32 34.12
C LEU A 128 26.94 10.64 35.50
N ALA A 129 26.28 9.48 35.63
CA ALA A 129 26.29 8.69 36.86
C ALA A 129 27.70 8.22 37.25
N MET A 130 28.56 7.92 36.26
CA MET A 130 29.95 7.50 36.47
C MET A 130 30.90 8.65 36.82
N CYS A 131 30.53 9.90 36.55
CA CYS A 131 31.35 11.08 36.85
C CYS A 131 31.37 11.47 38.34
N GLY A 132 30.42 11.00 39.15
CA GLY A 132 30.29 11.36 40.57
C GLY A 132 30.04 12.86 40.78
N ASN A 133 30.78 13.50 41.68
CA ASN A 133 30.64 14.94 42.00
C ASN A 133 31.57 15.87 41.18
N ARG A 134 32.22 15.35 40.14
CA ARG A 134 33.13 16.14 39.29
C ARG A 134 32.37 16.87 38.20
N GLU A 135 32.03 18.13 38.46
CA GLU A 135 31.26 18.98 37.52
C GLU A 135 32.00 19.29 36.23
N ASP A 136 33.33 19.42 36.29
CA ASP A 136 34.20 19.58 35.11
C ASP A 136 34.10 18.37 34.16
N TRP A 137 34.01 17.16 34.72
CA TRP A 137 33.85 15.93 33.93
C TRP A 137 32.43 15.79 33.37
N LYS A 138 31.42 16.18 34.14
CA LYS A 138 30.02 16.16 33.67
C LYS A 138 29.82 17.09 32.48
N GLU A 139 30.36 18.31 32.55
CA GLU A 139 30.29 19.27 31.45
C GLU A 139 31.00 18.75 30.19
N LEU A 140 32.17 18.12 30.36
CA LEU A 140 32.88 17.48 29.26
C LEU A 140 32.05 16.37 28.61
N GLU A 141 31.39 15.51 29.39
CA GLU A 141 30.53 14.45 28.86
C GLU A 141 29.29 15.01 28.16
N ARG A 142 28.64 16.05 28.70
CA ARG A 142 27.51 16.72 28.03
C ARG A 142 27.90 17.19 26.63
N ARG A 143 29.02 17.92 26.51
CA ARG A 143 29.52 18.40 25.21
C ARG A 143 29.82 17.28 24.23
N LYS A 144 30.42 16.18 24.70
CA LYS A 144 30.69 15.01 23.86
C LYS A 144 29.41 14.38 23.32
N TYR A 145 28.41 14.19 24.17
CA TYR A 145 27.14 13.59 23.74
C TYR A 145 26.29 14.54 22.89
N GLU A 146 26.37 15.85 23.11
CA GLU A 146 25.79 16.86 22.20
C GLU A 146 26.44 16.82 20.82
N ALA A 147 27.77 16.73 20.75
CA ALA A 147 28.49 16.58 19.49
C ALA A 147 28.09 15.29 18.75
N LYS A 148 28.02 14.15 19.46
CA LYS A 148 27.54 12.88 18.88
C LYS A 148 26.10 12.96 18.40
N ARG A 149 25.21 13.61 19.17
CA ARG A 149 23.82 13.85 18.79
C ARG A 149 23.76 14.61 17.46
N ALA A 150 24.51 15.70 17.34
CA ALA A 150 24.57 16.50 16.12
C ALA A 150 25.12 15.67 14.94
N GLU A 151 26.19 14.91 15.15
CA GLU A 151 26.77 14.02 14.14
C GLU A 151 25.76 12.98 13.64
N HIS A 152 25.09 12.26 14.54
CA HIS A 152 24.10 11.26 14.17
C HIS A 152 22.91 11.85 13.42
N LYS A 153 22.41 13.01 13.86
CA LYS A 153 21.34 13.74 13.16
C LYS A 153 21.78 14.18 11.76
N ALA A 154 22.99 14.69 11.62
CA ALA A 154 23.56 15.06 10.32
C ALA A 154 23.70 13.85 9.39
N ASN A 155 24.22 12.73 9.89
CA ASN A 155 24.36 11.50 9.12
C ASN A 155 23.01 10.95 8.65
N LEU A 156 21.99 10.96 9.52
CA LEU A 156 20.63 10.54 9.14
C LEU A 156 20.05 11.48 8.08
N ALA A 157 20.26 12.79 8.22
CA ALA A 157 19.80 13.77 7.24
C ALA A 157 20.46 13.57 5.87
N ILE A 158 21.77 13.30 5.82
CA ILE A 158 22.50 12.99 4.58
C ILE A 158 21.92 11.75 3.90
N GLN A 159 21.71 10.66 4.66
CA GLN A 159 21.14 9.44 4.11
C GLN A 159 19.71 9.63 3.58
N LYS A 160 18.86 10.39 4.32
CA LYS A 160 17.51 10.73 3.86
C LYS A 160 17.53 11.61 2.62
N ALA A 161 18.45 12.57 2.54
CA ALA A 161 18.60 13.42 1.36
C ALA A 161 19.06 12.61 0.14
N GLU A 162 19.97 11.66 0.32
CA GLU A 162 20.43 10.78 -0.76
C GLU A 162 19.31 9.85 -1.22
N GLN A 163 18.57 9.22 -0.30
CA GLN A 163 17.38 8.44 -0.64
C GLN A 163 16.41 9.27 -1.48
N LYS A 164 16.06 10.47 -1.00
CA LYS A 164 15.16 11.37 -1.71
C LYS A 164 15.71 11.75 -3.09
N ARG A 165 17.00 12.01 -3.22
CA ARG A 165 17.63 12.31 -4.51
C ARG A 165 17.50 11.15 -5.50
N VAL A 166 17.64 9.91 -5.04
CA VAL A 166 17.46 8.72 -5.88
C VAL A 166 15.99 8.54 -6.26
N GLU A 167 15.07 8.69 -5.31
CA GLU A 167 13.62 8.62 -5.53
C GLU A 167 13.13 9.68 -6.54
N ASP A 168 13.54 10.93 -6.34
CA ASP A 168 13.22 12.04 -7.25
C ASP A 168 13.88 11.79 -8.63
N GLY A 169 15.13 11.29 -8.65
CA GLY A 169 15.87 11.00 -9.88
C GLY A 169 15.31 9.82 -10.69
N SER A 170 14.62 8.87 -10.06
CA SER A 170 13.93 7.77 -10.75
C SER A 170 12.50 8.13 -11.16
N GLY A 171 12.00 9.31 -10.80
CA GLY A 171 10.61 9.73 -10.99
C GLY A 171 9.62 9.04 -10.03
N TYR A 172 10.11 8.40 -8.96
CA TYR A 172 9.26 7.68 -8.01
C TYR A 172 8.34 8.66 -7.26
N THR A 173 8.88 9.79 -6.79
CA THR A 173 8.12 10.81 -6.07
C THR A 173 6.95 11.34 -6.91
N ASP A 174 7.21 11.71 -8.17
CA ASP A 174 6.19 12.24 -9.08
C ASP A 174 5.12 11.18 -9.38
N ALA A 175 5.53 9.93 -9.63
CA ALA A 175 4.60 8.82 -9.89
C ALA A 175 3.71 8.54 -8.66
N LEU A 176 4.29 8.59 -7.45
CA LEU A 176 3.56 8.39 -6.20
C LEU A 176 2.58 9.53 -5.92
N GLU A 177 2.95 10.78 -6.20
CA GLU A 177 2.05 11.92 -6.08
C GLU A 177 0.89 11.81 -7.08
N ALA A 178 1.15 11.42 -8.32
CA ALA A 178 0.12 11.18 -9.33
C ALA A 178 -0.84 10.05 -8.90
N ALA A 179 -0.33 8.93 -8.40
CA ALA A 179 -1.16 7.81 -7.91
C ALA A 179 -1.98 8.19 -6.67
N ARG A 180 -1.45 9.04 -5.78
CA ARG A 180 -2.21 9.57 -4.65
C ARG A 180 -3.34 10.49 -5.10
N ALA A 181 -3.12 11.30 -6.13
CA ALA A 181 -4.15 12.16 -6.70
C ALA A 181 -5.29 11.35 -7.33
N THR A 182 -4.98 10.26 -8.05
CA THR A 182 -6.01 9.36 -8.61
C THR A 182 -6.82 8.67 -7.52
N ASN A 183 -6.17 8.21 -6.45
CA ASN A 183 -6.84 7.62 -5.29
C ASN A 183 -7.83 8.61 -4.64
N ALA A 184 -7.42 9.88 -4.49
CA ALA A 184 -8.29 10.91 -3.93
C ALA A 184 -9.56 11.13 -4.76
N GLU A 185 -9.47 11.07 -6.09
CA GLU A 185 -10.64 11.18 -6.98
C GLU A 185 -11.53 9.93 -6.91
N VAL A 186 -10.98 8.72 -6.86
CA VAL A 186 -11.76 7.48 -6.65
C VAL A 186 -12.57 7.58 -5.35
N LYS A 187 -11.93 7.93 -4.24
CA LYS A 187 -12.59 8.08 -2.92
C LYS A 187 -13.66 9.19 -2.89
N LYS A 188 -13.51 10.22 -3.72
CA LYS A 188 -14.53 11.26 -3.87
C LYS A 188 -15.77 10.74 -4.58
N ILE A 189 -15.59 9.92 -5.63
CA ILE A 189 -16.71 9.28 -6.34
C ILE A 189 -17.39 8.23 -5.44
N GLU A 190 -16.62 7.41 -4.72
CA GLU A 190 -17.16 6.43 -3.78
C GLU A 190 -18.01 7.11 -2.69
N ARG A 191 -17.54 8.21 -2.12
CA ARG A 191 -18.35 9.01 -1.18
C ARG A 191 -19.66 9.51 -1.81
N ALA A 192 -19.63 9.91 -3.08
CA ALA A 192 -20.85 10.32 -3.78
C ALA A 192 -21.81 9.14 -4.01
N ILE A 193 -21.29 7.94 -4.30
CA ILE A 193 -22.08 6.70 -4.41
C ILE A 193 -22.70 6.32 -3.06
N VAL A 194 -21.91 6.34 -1.98
CA VAL A 194 -22.39 6.02 -0.62
C VAL A 194 -23.48 6.98 -0.16
N ALA A 195 -23.32 8.27 -0.46
CA ALA A 195 -24.29 9.30 -0.13
C ALA A 195 -25.53 9.30 -1.04
N PHE A 196 -25.53 8.53 -2.13
CA PHE A 196 -26.63 8.49 -3.08
C PHE A 196 -27.90 7.91 -2.43
N VAL A 197 -28.97 8.69 -2.40
CA VAL A 197 -30.29 8.25 -1.92
C VAL A 197 -31.12 7.83 -3.14
N PRO A 198 -31.38 6.53 -3.35
CA PRO A 198 -32.17 6.08 -4.48
C PRO A 198 -33.62 6.56 -4.35
N GLN A 199 -34.25 6.87 -5.48
CA GLN A 199 -35.66 7.30 -5.56
C GLN A 199 -36.56 6.25 -6.23
N SER A 200 -35.98 5.11 -6.61
CA SER A 200 -36.66 3.97 -7.20
C SER A 200 -36.08 2.66 -6.67
N LEU A 201 -36.88 1.60 -6.72
CA LEU A 201 -36.42 0.26 -6.35
C LEU A 201 -35.27 -0.20 -7.26
N ALA A 202 -35.33 0.13 -8.55
CA ALA A 202 -34.27 -0.24 -9.50
C ALA A 202 -32.93 0.43 -9.14
N ALA A 203 -32.95 1.71 -8.76
CA ALA A 203 -31.75 2.42 -8.31
C ALA A 203 -31.22 1.86 -6.97
N ALA A 204 -32.11 1.50 -6.04
CA ALA A 204 -31.73 0.88 -4.77
C ALA A 204 -31.06 -0.48 -4.95
N VAL A 205 -31.64 -1.34 -5.81
CA VAL A 205 -31.03 -2.63 -6.17
C VAL A 205 -29.66 -2.41 -6.81
N ARG A 206 -29.53 -1.45 -7.74
CA ARG A 206 -28.25 -1.18 -8.39
C ARG A 206 -27.16 -0.72 -7.42
N LEU A 207 -27.52 0.17 -6.49
CA LEU A 207 -26.61 0.64 -5.43
C LEU A 207 -26.19 -0.50 -4.49
N ALA A 208 -27.13 -1.36 -4.09
CA ALA A 208 -26.84 -2.52 -3.26
C ALA A 208 -25.91 -3.52 -3.97
N SER A 209 -26.17 -3.83 -5.25
CA SER A 209 -25.28 -4.69 -6.05
C SER A 209 -23.87 -4.13 -6.12
N PHE A 210 -23.72 -2.82 -6.36
CA PHE A 210 -22.41 -2.16 -6.36
C PHE A 210 -21.70 -2.35 -5.01
N ALA A 211 -22.38 -2.12 -3.89
CA ALA A 211 -21.77 -2.24 -2.57
C ALA A 211 -21.32 -3.68 -2.27
N CYS A 212 -22.11 -4.69 -2.63
CA CYS A 212 -21.72 -6.10 -2.47
C CYS A 212 -20.55 -6.49 -3.37
N GLU A 213 -20.55 -6.05 -4.63
CA GLU A 213 -19.46 -6.32 -5.59
C GLU A 213 -18.11 -5.74 -5.14
N ASN A 214 -18.14 -4.60 -4.44
CA ASN A 214 -16.94 -3.85 -4.06
C ASN A 214 -16.45 -4.16 -2.63
N LEU A 215 -17.25 -4.79 -1.78
CA LEU A 215 -16.84 -5.21 -0.44
C LEU A 215 -15.80 -6.34 -0.46
N ASP A 216 -15.99 -7.31 -1.36
CA ASP A 216 -15.10 -8.46 -1.53
C ASP A 216 -14.07 -8.26 -2.66
N GLY A 217 -14.08 -7.08 -3.30
CA GLY A 217 -13.33 -6.79 -4.52
C GLY A 217 -12.12 -5.87 -4.33
N ASN A 218 -11.44 -5.59 -5.45
CA ASN A 218 -10.39 -4.58 -5.53
C ASN A 218 -11.02 -3.18 -5.51
N SER A 219 -11.39 -2.66 -4.34
CA SER A 219 -11.86 -1.28 -4.19
C SER A 219 -11.40 -0.70 -2.85
N TYR A 220 -11.55 0.61 -2.64
CA TYR A 220 -11.30 1.23 -1.33
C TYR A 220 -12.53 1.20 -0.42
N PHE A 221 -13.57 0.46 -0.82
CA PHE A 221 -14.85 0.39 -0.12
C PHE A 221 -14.73 -0.45 1.15
N GLU A 222 -15.03 0.15 2.30
CA GLU A 222 -14.93 -0.52 3.59
C GLU A 222 -16.31 -0.96 4.13
N GLU A 223 -16.32 -1.82 5.15
CA GLU A 223 -17.57 -2.28 5.79
C GLU A 223 -18.45 -1.12 6.31
N LYS A 224 -17.83 -0.04 6.78
CA LYS A 224 -18.55 1.18 7.21
C LYS A 224 -19.33 1.84 6.06
N ASP A 225 -18.82 1.72 4.83
CA ASP A 225 -19.43 2.30 3.63
C ASP A 225 -20.63 1.47 3.18
N LEU A 226 -20.58 0.14 3.37
CA LEU A 226 -21.73 -0.74 3.18
C LEU A 226 -22.88 -0.36 4.13
N LEU A 227 -22.59 -0.18 5.42
CA LEU A 227 -23.60 0.25 6.39
C LEU A 227 -24.21 1.61 6.01
N ALA A 228 -23.38 2.54 5.52
CA ALA A 228 -23.83 3.84 5.06
C ALA A 228 -24.71 3.75 3.79
N VAL A 229 -24.39 2.85 2.85
CA VAL A 229 -25.23 2.55 1.68
C VAL A 229 -26.58 1.98 2.11
N LEU A 230 -26.60 1.00 3.01
CA LEU A 230 -27.85 0.43 3.54
C LEU A 230 -28.71 1.49 4.22
N ALA A 231 -28.09 2.41 4.98
CA ALA A 231 -28.78 3.56 5.55
C ALA A 231 -29.32 4.52 4.48
N SER A 232 -28.58 4.77 3.39
CA SER A 232 -29.05 5.58 2.25
C SER A 232 -30.25 4.94 1.55
N ILE A 233 -30.24 3.61 1.37
CA ILE A 233 -31.37 2.85 0.83
C ILE A 233 -32.57 2.92 1.80
N GLY A 234 -32.36 2.78 3.10
CA GLY A 234 -33.43 2.89 4.10
C GLY A 234 -34.04 4.31 4.19
N ARG A 235 -33.31 5.35 3.79
CA ARG A 235 -33.81 6.73 3.66
C ARG A 235 -34.57 6.98 2.36
N ALA A 236 -34.49 6.08 1.38
CA ALA A 236 -35.25 6.20 0.14
C ALA A 236 -36.74 6.22 0.48
N ARG A 237 -37.41 7.33 0.18
CA ARG A 237 -38.86 7.38 0.33
C ARG A 237 -39.46 6.43 -0.69
N SER A 238 -40.37 5.56 -0.26
CA SER A 238 -41.26 4.83 -1.14
C SER A 238 -42.05 5.85 -1.96
N CYS A 239 -41.61 6.07 -3.20
CA CYS A 239 -42.43 6.71 -4.22
C CYS A 239 -43.48 5.68 -4.64
N ASP A 240 -44.59 5.65 -3.90
CA ASP A 240 -45.87 5.11 -4.39
C ASP A 240 -46.48 6.08 -5.41
#